data_AF-A0A7Y1YS36-F1
#
_entry.id   AF-A0A7Y1YS36-F1
#
_cell.length_a   1.000
_cell.length_b   1.000
_cell.length_c   1.000
_cell.angle_alpha   90.00
_cell.angle_beta   90.00
_cell.angle_gamma   90.00
#
_symmetry.space_group_name_H-M   'P 1'
#
loop_
_entity.id
_entity.type
_entity.pdbx_description
1 polymer ?
#
loop_
_entity_poly.entity_id
_entity_poly.type
_entity_poly.pdbx_seq_one_letter_code
_entity_poly.pdbx_strand_id
1 'polypeptide(L)'
;LNTAFMKIINSVNTYRESVPFKAWIRRIMINTAIDYYRKNRKYQEMIKYPDDEYAVETVSVDFNHADQNFDAEQLLELIRQLPPVTHQVFNLFAIDGYSHKEISKMLKMSEGTSKWHLSSARKKLQVMLNQSHSRINGLGRSGAVVKKKASI
;
A
#
# COMPACT_ATOMS: atom_id res chain seq x y z
N LEU A 1 -8.10 18.17 -4.19
CA LEU A 1 -8.06 18.27 -2.71
C LEU A 1 -9.46 18.32 -2.08
N ASN A 2 -10.34 19.24 -2.50
CA ASN A 2 -11.70 19.41 -1.93
C ASN A 2 -12.55 18.12 -1.91
N THR A 3 -12.53 17.34 -3.00
CA THR A 3 -13.26 16.06 -3.08
C THR A 3 -12.80 15.05 -2.02
N ALA A 4 -11.51 15.05 -1.68
CA ALA A 4 -10.97 14.13 -0.70
C ALA A 4 -11.37 14.53 0.74
N PHE A 5 -11.34 15.83 1.05
CA PHE A 5 -11.87 16.37 2.31
C PHE A 5 -13.37 16.06 2.49
N MET A 6 -14.17 16.26 1.44
CA MET A 6 -15.60 15.91 1.48
C MET A 6 -15.81 14.41 1.77
N LYS A 7 -15.02 13.53 1.13
CA LYS A 7 -15.07 12.09 1.41
C LYS A 7 -14.70 11.79 2.87
N ILE A 8 -13.67 12.43 3.43
CA ILE A 8 -13.26 12.24 4.83
C ILE A 8 -14.40 12.63 5.77
N ILE A 9 -14.98 13.82 5.61
CA ILE A 9 -16.07 14.31 6.46
C ILE A 9 -17.28 13.36 6.38
N ASN A 10 -17.67 12.96 5.16
CA ASN A 10 -18.82 12.06 4.97
C ASN A 10 -18.60 10.64 5.53
N SER A 11 -17.35 10.21 5.68
CA SER A 11 -17.01 8.87 6.15
C SER A 11 -16.49 8.84 7.59
N VAL A 12 -16.46 9.98 8.30
CA VAL A 12 -15.96 10.07 9.67
C VAL A 12 -16.69 9.13 10.62
N ASN A 13 -17.99 8.92 10.42
CA ASN A 13 -18.82 8.00 11.22
C ASN A 13 -18.44 6.51 11.03
N THR A 14 -17.64 6.19 10.00
CA THR A 14 -17.15 4.83 9.73
C THR A 14 -15.75 4.58 10.31
N TYR A 15 -15.15 5.62 10.90
CA TYR A 15 -13.85 5.51 11.55
C TYR A 15 -13.91 4.54 12.73
N ARG A 16 -12.86 3.73 12.88
CA ARG A 16 -12.69 2.79 13.99
C ARG A 16 -11.41 3.16 14.73
N GLU A 17 -11.51 3.27 16.05
CA GLU A 17 -10.38 3.63 16.92
C GLU A 17 -9.22 2.62 16.85
N SER A 18 -9.48 1.39 16.39
CA SER A 18 -8.45 0.37 16.15
C SER A 18 -7.46 0.72 15.03
N VAL A 19 -7.72 1.75 14.23
CA VAL A 19 -6.84 2.22 13.16
C VAL A 19 -6.37 3.64 13.49
N PRO A 20 -5.06 3.95 13.40
CA PRO A 20 -4.58 5.32 13.62
C PRO A 20 -5.26 6.32 12.69
N PHE A 21 -5.81 7.40 13.24
CA PHE A 21 -6.58 8.40 12.49
C PHE A 21 -5.82 8.97 11.27
N LYS A 22 -4.52 9.25 11.44
CA LYS A 22 -3.63 9.71 10.36
C LYS A 22 -3.57 8.71 9.20
N ALA A 23 -3.48 7.41 9.49
CA ALA A 23 -3.43 6.36 8.48
C ALA A 23 -4.78 6.22 7.75
N TRP A 24 -5.89 6.35 8.48
CA TRP A 24 -7.24 6.33 7.92
C TRP A 24 -7.47 7.49 6.94
N ILE A 25 -7.13 8.72 7.31
CA ILE A 25 -7.19 9.89 6.42
C ILE A 25 -6.28 9.70 5.20
N ARG A 26 -5.03 9.27 5.40
CA ARG A 26 -4.06 9.08 4.32
C ARG A 26 -4.60 8.12 3.26
N ARG A 27 -5.29 7.05 3.67
CA ARG A 27 -5.92 6.10 2.76
C ARG A 27 -7.01 6.77 1.91
N ILE A 28 -7.87 7.59 2.49
CA ILE A 28 -8.93 8.30 1.76
C ILE A 28 -8.32 9.30 0.78
N MET A 29 -7.31 10.06 1.19
CA MET A 29 -6.61 11.03 0.36
C MET A 29 -5.93 10.38 -0.84
N ILE A 30 -5.12 9.34 -0.62
CA ILE A 30 -4.40 8.62 -1.68
C ILE A 30 -5.38 7.99 -2.66
N ASN A 31 -6.40 7.28 -2.16
CA ASN A 31 -7.39 6.66 -3.05
C ASN A 31 -8.13 7.71 -3.88
N THR A 32 -8.47 8.86 -3.29
CA THR A 32 -9.14 9.93 -4.03
C THR A 32 -8.23 10.58 -5.08
N ALA A 33 -6.93 10.73 -4.78
CA ALA A 33 -5.95 11.20 -5.76
C ALA A 33 -5.80 10.22 -6.93
N ILE A 34 -5.71 8.92 -6.63
CA ILE A 34 -5.67 7.87 -7.65
C ILE A 34 -6.94 7.86 -8.51
N ASP A 35 -8.12 7.93 -7.88
CA ASP A 35 -9.42 7.98 -8.57
C ASP A 35 -9.47 9.18 -9.54
N TYR A 36 -9.03 10.35 -9.06
CA TYR A 36 -8.98 11.58 -9.86
C TYR A 36 -8.01 11.43 -11.04
N TYR A 37 -6.81 10.91 -10.79
CA TYR A 37 -5.82 10.66 -11.84
C TYR A 37 -6.36 9.73 -12.92
N ARG A 38 -7.07 8.63 -12.57
CA ARG A 38 -7.66 7.74 -13.58
C ARG A 38 -8.77 8.39 -14.39
N LYS A 39 -9.63 9.18 -13.73
CA LYS A 39 -10.70 9.90 -14.42
C LYS A 39 -10.10 10.85 -15.46
N ASN A 40 -9.01 11.52 -15.11
CA ASN A 40 -8.31 12.44 -15.99
C ASN A 40 -7.47 11.72 -17.04
N ARG A 41 -6.85 10.57 -16.74
CA ARG A 41 -6.14 9.74 -17.73
C ARG A 41 -7.08 9.19 -18.79
N LYS A 42 -8.28 8.72 -18.42
CA LYS A 42 -9.32 8.33 -19.41
C LYS A 42 -9.75 9.50 -20.29
N TYR A 43 -9.69 10.72 -19.77
CA TYR A 43 -9.97 11.95 -20.53
C TYR A 43 -8.79 12.36 -21.43
N GLN A 44 -7.55 12.20 -20.97
CA GLN A 44 -6.33 12.46 -21.75
C GLN A 44 -6.11 11.41 -22.85
N GLU A 45 -6.45 10.14 -22.64
CA GLU A 45 -6.41 9.11 -23.69
C GLU A 45 -7.40 9.42 -24.85
N MET A 46 -8.45 10.22 -24.61
CA MET A 46 -9.37 10.70 -25.66
C MET A 46 -8.86 11.96 -26.39
N ILE A 47 -7.92 12.71 -25.80
CA ILE A 47 -7.37 13.95 -26.36
C ILE A 47 -5.89 13.70 -26.66
N LYS A 48 -5.59 13.16 -27.85
CA LYS A 48 -4.21 13.06 -28.34
C LYS A 48 -3.65 14.46 -28.57
N TYR A 49 -2.78 14.92 -27.68
CA TYR A 49 -1.78 15.96 -27.93
C TYR A 49 -0.43 15.54 -27.32
N PRO A 50 0.70 15.98 -27.92
CA PRO A 50 2.01 15.35 -27.76
C PRO A 50 2.65 15.69 -26.42
N ASP A 51 3.39 14.70 -25.89
CA ASP A 51 4.38 14.75 -24.81
C ASP A 51 4.49 16.06 -24.03
N ASP A 52 3.89 16.10 -22.84
CA ASP A 52 4.42 16.86 -21.73
C ASP A 52 4.70 15.88 -20.58
N GLU A 53 5.97 15.55 -20.45
CA GLU A 53 6.55 14.77 -19.37
C GLU A 53 6.45 15.59 -18.08
N TYR A 54 5.29 15.54 -17.42
CA TYR A 54 5.14 16.11 -16.09
C TYR A 54 5.96 15.29 -15.09
N ALA A 55 7.19 15.75 -14.85
CA ALA A 55 8.01 15.33 -13.73
C ALA A 55 7.18 15.52 -12.43
N VAL A 56 6.76 14.41 -11.84
CA VAL A 56 6.13 14.43 -10.52
C VAL A 56 7.23 14.78 -9.53
N GLU A 57 7.30 16.04 -9.11
CA GLU A 57 8.12 16.45 -7.97
C GLU A 57 7.58 15.74 -6.73
N THR A 58 8.28 14.69 -6.32
CA THR A 58 8.01 13.97 -5.09
C THR A 58 8.37 14.89 -3.93
N VAL A 59 7.39 15.62 -3.39
CA VAL A 59 7.58 16.40 -2.16
C VAL A 59 7.76 15.39 -1.02
N SER A 60 9.02 15.12 -0.68
CA SER A 60 9.41 14.31 0.47
C SER A 60 9.03 15.06 1.75
N VAL A 61 8.00 14.56 2.42
CA VAL A 61 7.65 15.00 3.78
C VAL A 61 8.63 14.34 4.73
N ASP A 62 9.51 15.14 5.34
CA ASP A 62 10.61 14.70 6.20
C ASP A 62 10.08 13.93 7.43
N PHE A 63 10.18 12.61 7.37
CA PHE A 63 9.97 11.66 8.47
C PHE A 63 11.01 10.55 8.27
N ASN A 64 11.97 10.40 9.18
CA ASN A 64 12.99 9.32 9.25
C ASN A 64 13.16 8.52 7.94
N HIS A 65 13.83 9.13 6.96
CA HIS A 65 13.99 8.60 5.61
C HIS A 65 14.67 7.21 5.57
N ALA A 66 15.56 6.92 6.51
CA ALA A 66 16.28 5.64 6.55
C ALA A 66 15.35 4.44 6.85
N ASP A 67 14.46 4.58 7.84
CA ASP A 67 13.53 3.51 8.22
C ASP A 67 12.45 3.28 7.13
N GLN A 68 11.97 4.36 6.49
CA GLN A 68 10.97 4.28 5.41
C GLN A 68 11.51 3.59 4.16
N ASN A 69 12.74 3.92 3.76
CA ASN A 69 13.37 3.32 2.58
C ASN A 69 13.64 1.83 2.82
N PHE A 70 14.11 1.48 4.03
CA PHE A 70 14.32 0.09 4.42
C PHE A 70 13.03 -0.74 4.44
N ASP A 71 11.91 -0.16 4.92
CA ASP A 71 10.60 -0.81 4.90
C ASP A 71 10.03 -0.96 3.47
N ALA A 72 10.27 0.02 2.60
CA ALA A 72 9.79 0.00 1.21
C ALA A 72 10.53 -1.04 0.35
N GLU A 73 11.86 -1.12 0.45
CA GLU A 73 12.67 -2.10 -0.28
C GLU A 73 12.33 -3.53 0.15
N GLN A 74 12.24 -3.78 1.46
CA GLN A 74 11.80 -5.08 1.97
C GLN A 74 10.40 -5.45 1.46
N LEU A 75 9.45 -4.52 1.47
CA LEU A 75 8.11 -4.79 0.95
C LEU A 75 8.16 -5.18 -0.53
N LEU A 76 9.01 -4.52 -1.33
CA LEU A 76 9.19 -4.82 -2.75
C LEU A 76 9.75 -6.24 -2.96
N GLU A 77 10.72 -6.65 -2.14
CA GLU A 77 11.25 -8.02 -2.16
C GLU A 77 10.18 -9.06 -1.83
N LEU A 78 9.34 -8.79 -0.82
CA LEU A 78 8.24 -9.68 -0.45
C LEU A 78 7.18 -9.78 -1.56
N ILE A 79 6.89 -8.67 -2.23
CA ILE A 79 5.98 -8.65 -3.39
C ILE A 79 6.53 -9.55 -4.51
N ARG A 80 7.84 -9.51 -4.78
CA ARG A 80 8.49 -10.36 -5.79
C ARG A 80 8.40 -11.87 -5.48
N GLN A 81 8.22 -12.25 -4.21
CA GLN A 81 8.05 -13.64 -3.80
C GLN A 81 6.61 -14.18 -4.01
N LEU A 82 5.66 -13.33 -4.41
CA LEU A 82 4.31 -13.78 -4.70
C LEU A 82 4.28 -14.66 -5.97
N PRO A 83 3.38 -15.66 -6.04
CA PRO A 83 3.23 -16.46 -7.26
C PRO A 83 2.90 -15.58 -8.47
N PRO A 84 3.36 -15.91 -9.69
CA PRO A 84 3.35 -15.01 -10.85
C PRO A 84 1.99 -14.34 -11.11
N VAL A 85 0.91 -15.12 -11.17
CA VAL A 85 -0.45 -14.59 -11.43
C VAL A 85 -0.95 -13.73 -10.27
N THR A 86 -0.60 -14.11 -9.03
CA THR A 86 -0.99 -13.38 -7.83
C THR A 86 -0.24 -12.05 -7.73
N HIS A 87 1.06 -12.06 -8.03
CA HIS A 87 1.91 -10.87 -8.17
C HIS A 87 1.36 -9.91 -9.22
N GLN A 88 1.04 -10.43 -10.41
CA GLN A 88 0.51 -9.62 -11.51
C GLN A 88 -0.83 -8.97 -11.16
N VAL A 89 -1.78 -9.73 -10.60
CA VAL A 89 -3.07 -9.19 -10.14
C VAL A 89 -2.87 -8.16 -9.03
N PHE A 90 -1.95 -8.40 -8.10
CA PHE A 90 -1.63 -7.47 -7.02
C PHE A 90 -1.09 -6.15 -7.57
N ASN A 91 -0.12 -6.18 -8.48
CA ASN A 91 0.45 -4.96 -9.06
C ASN A 91 -0.58 -4.18 -9.88
N LEU A 92 -1.31 -4.86 -10.76
CA LEU A 92 -2.37 -4.23 -11.55
C LEU A 92 -3.41 -3.56 -10.66
N PHE A 93 -3.76 -4.14 -9.52
CA PHE A 93 -4.76 -3.56 -8.61
C PHE A 93 -4.18 -2.49 -7.69
N ALA A 94 -3.07 -2.78 -7.01
CA ALA A 94 -2.56 -1.97 -5.90
C ALA A 94 -1.59 -0.87 -6.35
N ILE A 95 -0.87 -1.10 -7.44
CA ILE A 95 0.12 -0.15 -7.99
C ILE A 95 -0.51 0.60 -9.16
N ASP A 96 -0.91 -0.12 -10.21
CA ASP A 96 -1.47 0.50 -11.42
C ASP A 96 -2.92 0.94 -11.23
N GLY A 97 -3.60 0.34 -10.25
CA GLY A 97 -4.92 0.74 -9.82
C GLY A 97 -6.10 0.06 -10.52
N TYR A 98 -5.92 -0.74 -11.56
CA TYR A 98 -7.03 -1.34 -12.30
C TYR A 98 -8.10 -1.98 -11.41
N SER A 99 -9.37 -1.80 -11.77
CA SER A 99 -10.48 -2.46 -11.11
C SER A 99 -10.47 -3.97 -11.39
N HIS A 100 -11.08 -4.78 -10.52
CA HIS A 100 -11.20 -6.23 -10.76
C HIS A 100 -11.89 -6.58 -12.09
N LYS A 101 -12.79 -5.70 -12.56
CA LYS A 101 -13.46 -5.82 -13.86
C LYS A 101 -12.54 -5.53 -15.05
N GLU A 102 -11.59 -4.62 -14.89
CA GLU A 102 -10.57 -4.35 -15.91
C GLU A 102 -9.53 -5.49 -15.92
N ILE A 103 -9.08 -5.93 -14.76
CA ILE A 103 -8.11 -7.03 -14.60
C ILE A 103 -8.67 -8.35 -15.14
N SER A 104 -9.96 -8.66 -14.88
CA SER A 104 -10.60 -9.87 -15.38
C SER A 104 -10.55 -9.96 -16.91
N LYS A 105 -10.78 -8.83 -17.59
CA LYS A 105 -10.66 -8.72 -19.05
C LYS A 105 -9.21 -8.83 -19.52
N MET A 106 -8.29 -8.13 -18.88
CA MET A 106 -6.87 -8.11 -19.28
C MET A 106 -6.21 -9.48 -19.16
N LEU A 107 -6.50 -10.20 -18.08
CA LEU A 107 -5.89 -11.51 -17.80
C LEU A 107 -6.78 -12.70 -18.17
N LYS A 108 -7.91 -12.46 -18.83
CA LYS A 108 -8.90 -13.49 -19.25
C LYS A 108 -9.29 -14.43 -18.10
N MET A 109 -9.59 -13.87 -16.94
CA MET A 109 -10.01 -14.60 -15.73
C MET A 109 -11.34 -14.05 -15.21
N SER A 110 -11.99 -14.73 -14.26
CA SER A 110 -13.19 -14.19 -13.62
C SER A 110 -12.86 -13.06 -12.64
N GLU A 111 -13.80 -12.14 -12.41
CA GLU A 111 -13.64 -11.11 -11.36
C GLU A 111 -13.45 -11.73 -9.97
N GLY A 112 -14.11 -12.87 -9.70
CA GLY A 112 -13.94 -13.64 -8.47
C GLY A 112 -12.51 -14.16 -8.31
N THR A 113 -11.91 -14.65 -9.40
CA THR A 113 -10.51 -15.10 -9.44
C THR A 113 -9.55 -13.94 -9.16
N SER A 114 -9.78 -12.76 -9.76
CA SER A 114 -8.99 -11.56 -9.48
C SER A 114 -9.08 -11.14 -8.00
N LYS A 115 -10.28 -11.13 -7.41
CA LYS A 115 -10.48 -10.85 -5.98
C LYS A 115 -9.79 -11.89 -5.09
N TRP A 116 -9.85 -13.17 -5.46
CA TRP A 116 -9.17 -14.25 -4.76
C TRP A 116 -7.65 -14.07 -4.76
N HIS A 117 -7.05 -13.77 -5.93
CA HIS A 117 -5.62 -13.48 -6.02
C HIS A 117 -5.22 -12.30 -5.14
N LEU A 118 -5.97 -11.21 -5.16
CA LEU A 118 -5.68 -10.05 -4.30
C LEU A 118 -5.76 -10.40 -2.80
N SER A 119 -6.76 -11.17 -2.40
CA SER A 119 -6.91 -11.65 -1.02
C SER A 119 -5.75 -12.59 -0.62
N SER A 120 -5.39 -13.51 -1.50
CA SER A 120 -4.27 -14.45 -1.33
C SER A 120 -2.94 -13.72 -1.20
N ALA A 121 -2.70 -12.71 -2.05
CA ALA A 121 -1.52 -11.84 -1.98
C ALA A 121 -1.40 -11.17 -0.61
N ARG A 122 -2.48 -10.52 -0.14
CA ARG A 122 -2.49 -9.85 1.17
C ARG A 122 -2.18 -10.79 2.32
N LYS A 123 -2.79 -11.99 2.34
CA LYS A 123 -2.52 -13.00 3.37
C LYS A 123 -1.05 -13.44 3.36
N LYS A 124 -0.48 -13.72 2.19
CA LYS A 124 0.93 -14.11 2.07
C LYS A 124 1.88 -13.01 2.52
N LEU A 125 1.67 -11.78 2.04
CA LEU A 125 2.48 -10.64 2.44
C LEU A 125 2.41 -10.39 3.95
N GLN A 126 1.23 -10.51 4.56
CA GLN A 126 1.08 -10.34 6.01
C GLN A 126 1.86 -11.40 6.80
N VAL A 127 1.82 -12.67 6.36
CA VAL A 127 2.61 -13.74 7.00
C VAL A 127 4.10 -13.48 6.86
N MET A 128 4.56 -13.09 5.67
CA MET A 128 5.96 -12.77 5.40
C MET A 128 6.44 -11.58 6.24
N LEU A 129 5.66 -10.50 6.32
CA LEU A 129 5.98 -9.32 7.14
C LEU A 129 6.09 -9.67 8.63
N ASN A 130 5.17 -10.46 9.16
CA ASN A 130 5.23 -10.90 10.56
C ASN A 130 6.49 -11.75 10.84
N GLN A 131 6.91 -12.59 9.89
CA GLN A 131 8.14 -13.37 10.01
C GLN A 131 9.39 -12.49 9.94
N SER A 132 9.44 -11.54 9.01
CA SER A 132 10.54 -10.57 8.92
C SER A 132 10.68 -9.74 10.19
N HIS A 133 9.58 -9.20 10.73
CA HIS A 133 9.59 -8.44 11.98
C HIS A 133 9.99 -9.31 13.19
N SER A 134 9.57 -10.59 13.22
CA SER A 134 9.97 -11.52 14.28
C SER A 134 11.47 -11.84 14.25
N ARG A 135 12.07 -11.93 13.06
CA ARG A 135 13.51 -12.14 12.88
C ARG A 135 14.33 -10.92 13.32
N ILE A 136 13.86 -9.71 13.01
CA ILE A 136 14.49 -8.45 13.43
C ILE A 136 14.41 -8.29 14.96
N ASN A 137 13.25 -8.55 15.57
CA ASN A 137 13.07 -8.44 17.02
C ASN A 137 13.77 -9.55 17.82
N GLY A 138 14.05 -10.71 17.22
CA GLY A 138 14.77 -11.82 17.84
C GLY A 138 16.29 -11.59 17.99
N LEU A 139 16.88 -10.71 17.17
CA LEU A 139 18.29 -10.34 17.25
C LEU A 139 18.58 -9.25 18.31
N GLY A 140 17.54 -8.65 18.90
CA GLY A 140 17.66 -7.57 19.89
C GLY A 140 17.60 -7.99 21.37
N ARG A 141 17.50 -9.29 21.71
CA ARG A 141 17.36 -9.75 23.12
C ARG A 141 18.55 -10.52 23.71
N SER A 142 19.66 -10.67 22.98
CA SER A 142 20.89 -11.26 23.52
C SER A 142 21.89 -10.15 23.86
N GLY A 143 21.65 -9.41 24.95
CA GLY A 143 22.54 -8.29 25.32
C GLY A 143 22.20 -7.48 26.58
N ALA A 144 21.20 -7.86 27.38
CA ALA A 144 20.89 -7.13 28.61
C ALA A 144 20.43 -8.06 29.74
N VAL A 145 21.35 -8.88 30.25
CA VAL A 145 21.25 -9.42 31.62
C VAL A 145 22.32 -8.73 32.45
N VAL A 146 22.03 -7.50 32.91
CA VAL A 146 22.82 -6.84 33.96
C VAL A 146 21.87 -6.23 35.00
N LYS A 147 21.81 -6.94 36.13
CA LYS A 147 21.65 -6.48 37.53
C LYS A 147 20.70 -5.31 37.82
N LYS A 148 19.59 -5.62 38.51
CA LYS A 148 19.09 -4.87 39.67
C LYS A 148 18.74 -5.92 40.74
N LYS A 149 19.62 -6.15 41.73
CA LYS A 149 19.59 -5.54 43.07
C LYS A 149 18.17 -5.35 43.60
N ALA A 150 17.79 -6.24 44.52
CA ALA A 150 16.91 -5.95 45.64
C ALA A 150 17.53 -6.63 46.87
N SER A 151 18.31 -5.86 47.64
CA SER A 151 18.31 -5.97 49.10
C SER A 151 17.06 -5.23 49.56
N ILE A 152 16.19 -5.85 50.35
CA ILE A 152 16.18 -5.86 51.82
C ILE A 152 15.32 -7.05 52.22
#